data_AF-A0A9X8DKG2-F1
#
_entry.id   AF-A0A9X8DKG2-F1
#
_cell.length_a   1.000
_cell.length_b   1.000
_cell.length_c   1.000
_cell.angle_alpha   90.00
_cell.angle_beta   90.00
_cell.angle_gamma   90.00
#
_symmetry.space_group_name_H-M   'P 1'
#
loop_
_entity.id
_entity.type
_entity.pdbx_description
1 polymer ?
#
loop_
_entity_poly.entity_id
_entity_poly.type
_entity_poly.pdbx_seq_one_letter_code
_entity_poly.pdbx_strand_id
1 'polypeptide(L)'
;ALFQQVKSGTFEFHSPYWDHISDAAKDFIRLMLTVDPNIRPAAKTLLKLPWIAGPNVGNVQLEAALRQLRQFNAHRRLKAASIANGVHEYGVELAANANMDSVTGVHGVSLPDLVYWGLVC
;
A
#
# COMPACT_ATOMS: atom_id res chain seq x y z
N ALA A 1 -0.50 17.57 -0.72
CA ALA A 1 -1.05 17.47 0.64
C ALA A 1 -0.73 16.12 1.29
N LEU A 2 -1.17 14.98 0.74
CA LEU A 2 -1.01 13.63 1.34
C LEU A 2 0.43 13.26 1.75
N PHE A 3 1.41 13.38 0.85
CA PHE A 3 2.80 13.03 1.17
C PHE A 3 3.41 13.85 2.32
N GLN A 4 2.91 15.07 2.54
CA GLN A 4 3.36 15.87 3.69
C GLN A 4 2.77 15.32 5.00
N GLN A 5 1.50 14.90 5.00
CA GLN A 5 0.86 14.24 6.15
C GLN A 5 1.54 12.92 6.51
N VAL A 6 1.95 12.14 5.50
CA VAL A 6 2.72 10.89 5.72
C VAL A 6 4.06 11.19 6.40
N LYS A 7 4.77 12.23 5.95
CA LYS A 7 6.06 12.61 6.54
C LYS A 7 5.92 13.24 7.92
N SER A 8 4.87 14.01 8.18
CA SER A 8 4.62 14.61 9.48
C SER A 8 4.09 13.60 10.50
N GLY A 9 3.53 12.46 10.05
CA GLY A 9 2.91 11.47 10.92
C GLY A 9 1.68 11.99 11.66
N THR A 10 1.08 13.07 11.17
CA THR A 10 -0.08 13.70 11.80
C THR A 10 -1.35 12.98 11.35
N PHE A 11 -2.04 12.33 12.28
CA PHE A 11 -3.33 11.68 12.06
C PHE A 11 -4.19 11.79 13.32
N GLU A 12 -5.50 11.69 13.14
CA GLU A 12 -6.49 11.78 14.22
C GLU A 12 -7.54 10.67 14.09
N PHE A 13 -8.10 10.26 15.22
CA PHE A 13 -9.18 9.28 15.29
C PHE A 13 -10.53 10.00 15.37
N HIS A 14 -11.11 10.32 14.21
CA HIS A 14 -12.31 11.15 14.13
C HIS A 14 -13.59 10.44 14.62
N SER A 15 -14.39 11.16 15.40
CA SER A 15 -15.78 10.81 15.73
C SER A 15 -16.66 10.93 14.48
N PRO A 16 -17.71 10.11 14.33
CA PRO A 16 -18.15 9.03 15.23
C PRO A 16 -17.46 7.67 15.00
N TYR A 17 -16.58 7.58 14.00
CA TYR A 17 -16.10 6.30 13.47
C TYR A 17 -15.18 5.54 14.43
N TRP A 18 -14.46 6.25 15.30
CA TRP A 18 -13.48 5.67 16.21
C TRP A 18 -13.93 5.62 17.67
N ASP A 19 -15.13 6.10 17.98
CA ASP A 19 -15.59 6.27 19.38
C ASP A 19 -15.79 4.92 20.08
N HIS A 20 -16.22 3.91 19.33
CA HIS A 20 -16.47 2.55 19.83
C HIS A 20 -15.24 1.64 19.74
N ILE A 21 -14.11 2.15 19.25
CA ILE A 21 -12.85 1.40 19.13
C ILE A 21 -12.04 1.59 20.42
N SER A 22 -11.53 0.50 20.97
CA SER A 22 -10.80 0.52 22.25
C SER A 22 -9.53 1.35 22.19
N ASP A 23 -9.16 1.98 23.30
CA ASP A 23 -7.95 2.80 23.38
C ASP A 23 -6.68 1.97 23.17
N ALA A 24 -6.67 0.72 23.62
CA ALA A 24 -5.56 -0.21 23.36
C ALA A 24 -5.30 -0.44 21.86
N ALA A 25 -6.36 -0.43 21.03
CA ALA A 25 -6.22 -0.51 19.57
C ALA A 25 -5.64 0.78 19.00
N LYS A 26 -6.13 1.94 19.47
CA LYS A 26 -5.66 3.27 19.05
C LYS A 26 -4.19 3.46 19.40
N ASP A 27 -3.77 3.05 20.60
CA ASP A 27 -2.38 3.09 21.06
C ASP A 27 -1.49 2.18 20.24
N PHE A 28 -1.95 0.97 19.90
CA PHE A 28 -1.23 0.08 19.00
C PHE A 28 -0.95 0.75 17.64
N ILE A 29 -1.95 1.39 17.05
CA ILE A 29 -1.81 2.12 15.77
C ILE A 29 -0.83 3.29 15.91
N ARG A 30 -0.89 4.06 17.00
CA ARG A 30 0.07 5.15 17.27
C ARG A 30 1.51 4.66 17.31
N LEU A 31 1.76 3.54 17.97
CA LEU A 31 3.09 2.93 18.02
C LEU A 31 3.58 2.50 16.63
N MET A 32 2.72 1.88 15.82
CA MET A 32 3.10 1.49 14.45
C MET A 32 3.39 2.67 13.54
N LEU A 33 2.66 3.78 13.71
CA LEU A 33 2.79 5.00 12.90
C LEU A 33 3.84 5.98 13.45
N THR A 34 4.72 5.53 14.36
CA THR A 34 5.86 6.32 14.84
C THR A 34 6.76 6.71 13.68
N VAL A 35 6.96 8.02 13.47
CA VAL A 35 7.69 8.58 12.33
C VAL A 35 9.17 8.20 12.37
N ASP A 36 9.83 8.41 13.51
CA ASP A 36 11.25 8.09 13.68
C ASP A 36 11.44 6.56 13.78
N PRO A 37 12.15 5.94 12.81
CA PRO A 37 12.37 4.50 12.80
C PRO A 37 13.23 4.00 13.95
N ASN A 38 14.08 4.84 14.56
CA ASN A 38 14.97 4.42 15.65
C ASN A 38 14.21 4.17 16.96
N ILE A 39 13.10 4.88 17.16
CA ILE A 39 12.21 4.72 18.31
C ILE A 39 10.97 3.89 17.99
N ARG A 40 10.72 3.57 16.71
CA ARG A 40 9.59 2.73 16.30
C ARG A 40 9.76 1.33 16.90
N PRO A 41 8.76 0.81 17.65
CA PRO A 41 8.87 -0.51 18.25
C PRO A 41 9.03 -1.61 17.18
N ALA A 42 9.91 -2.56 17.46
CA ALA A 42 10.05 -3.75 16.63
C ALA A 42 8.77 -4.60 16.65
N ALA A 43 8.52 -5.34 15.58
CA ALA A 43 7.35 -6.22 15.45
C ALA A 43 7.22 -7.21 16.63
N LYS A 44 8.34 -7.77 17.10
CA LYS A 44 8.38 -8.69 18.26
C LYS A 44 7.85 -8.06 19.54
N THR A 45 8.00 -6.75 19.70
CA THR A 45 7.48 -6.00 20.86
C THR A 45 5.99 -5.74 20.68
N LEU A 46 5.58 -5.30 19.49
CA LEU A 46 4.18 -5.01 19.16
C LEU A 46 3.27 -6.25 19.32
N LEU A 47 3.74 -7.42 18.89
CA LEU A 47 3.00 -8.68 19.01
C LEU A 47 2.70 -9.09 20.45
N LYS A 48 3.44 -8.57 21.43
CA LYS A 48 3.23 -8.85 22.86
C LYS A 48 2.25 -7.88 23.52
N LEU A 49 1.80 -6.83 22.82
CA LEU A 49 0.90 -5.86 23.38
C LEU A 49 -0.47 -6.49 23.68
N PRO A 50 -1.16 -6.09 24.77
CA PRO A 50 -2.41 -6.72 25.20
C PRO A 50 -3.52 -6.70 24.14
N TRP A 51 -3.50 -5.72 23.24
CA TRP A 51 -4.48 -5.66 22.15
C TRP A 51 -4.32 -6.81 21.14
N ILE A 52 -3.11 -7.33 20.95
CA ILE A 52 -2.80 -8.46 20.05
C ILE A 52 -2.75 -9.78 20.80
N ALA A 53 -2.01 -9.83 21.92
CA ALA A 53 -1.75 -11.07 22.66
C ALA A 53 -2.79 -11.35 23.76
N GLY A 54 -3.62 -10.37 24.11
CA GLY A 54 -4.59 -10.51 25.19
C GLY A 54 -5.76 -11.41 24.80
N PRO A 55 -6.45 -12.00 25.79
CA PRO A 55 -7.62 -12.86 25.54
C PRO A 55 -8.88 -12.07 25.14
N ASN A 56 -8.85 -10.74 25.29
CA ASN A 56 -10.01 -9.88 25.13
C ASN A 56 -10.16 -9.44 23.67
N VAL A 57 -10.85 -10.27 22.89
CA VAL A 57 -11.27 -9.93 21.53
C VAL A 57 -12.64 -9.24 21.58
N GLY A 58 -12.75 -8.05 20.99
CA GLY A 58 -14.03 -7.35 20.88
C GLY A 58 -15.01 -8.13 20.00
N ASN A 59 -16.24 -8.34 20.48
CA ASN A 59 -17.31 -9.04 19.75
C ASN A 59 -18.32 -8.06 19.08
N VAL A 60 -17.91 -6.81 18.88
CA VAL A 60 -18.76 -5.79 18.26
C VAL A 60 -18.58 -5.83 16.76
N GLN A 61 -19.67 -6.00 16.01
CA GLN A 61 -19.64 -6.00 14.56
C GLN A 61 -19.42 -4.59 14.01
N LEU A 62 -18.34 -4.41 13.24
CA LEU A 62 -17.94 -3.12 12.68
C LEU A 62 -18.54 -2.87 11.29
N GLU A 63 -19.87 -2.84 11.18
CA GLU A 63 -20.59 -2.70 9.90
C GLU A 63 -20.15 -1.48 9.06
N ALA A 64 -19.94 -0.34 9.72
CA ALA A 64 -19.46 0.86 9.05
C ALA A 64 -18.07 0.65 8.43
N ALA A 65 -17.16 -0.02 9.15
CA ALA A 65 -15.82 -0.34 8.66
C ALA A 65 -15.87 -1.34 7.50
N LEU A 66 -16.73 -2.37 7.58
CA LEU A 66 -16.91 -3.35 6.49
C LEU A 66 -17.41 -2.67 5.20
N ARG A 67 -18.36 -1.75 5.31
CA ARG A 67 -18.85 -0.98 4.15
C ARG A 67 -17.73 -0.12 3.53
N GLN A 68 -16.94 0.57 4.35
CA GLN A 68 -15.80 1.36 3.88
C GLN A 68 -14.73 0.48 3.23
N LEU A 69 -14.44 -0.70 3.80
CA LEU A 69 -13.49 -1.65 3.25
C LEU A 69 -13.92 -2.16 1.85
N ARG A 70 -15.22 -2.43 1.65
CA ARG A 70 -15.75 -2.81 0.33
C ARG A 70 -15.57 -1.70 -0.70
N GLN A 71 -15.89 -0.45 -0.35
CA GLN A 71 -15.71 0.70 -1.23
C GLN A 71 -14.24 0.93 -1.56
N PHE A 72 -13.35 0.85 -0.57
CA PHE A 72 -11.91 0.97 -0.74
C PHE A 72 -11.36 -0.10 -1.69
N ASN A 73 -11.74 -1.37 -1.50
CA ASN A 73 -11.31 -2.47 -2.34
C ASN A 73 -11.81 -2.32 -3.79
N ALA A 74 -13.06 -1.88 -3.99
CA ALA A 74 -13.60 -1.59 -5.31
C ALA A 74 -12.81 -0.47 -6.01
N HIS A 75 -12.56 0.63 -5.31
CA HIS A 75 -11.78 1.75 -5.83
C HIS A 75 -10.34 1.34 -6.18
N ARG A 76 -9.69 0.57 -5.30
CA ARG A 76 -8.33 0.04 -5.54
C ARG A 76 -8.27 -0.85 -6.78
N ARG A 77 -9.27 -1.72 -6.99
CA ARG A 77 -9.37 -2.58 -8.19
C ARG A 77 -9.57 -1.77 -9.46
N LEU A 78 -10.46 -0.78 -9.44
CA LEU A 78 -10.67 0.11 -10.58
C LEU A 78 -9.40 0.88 -10.95
N LYS A 79 -8.70 1.44 -9.95
CA LYS A 79 -7.42 2.13 -10.16
C LYS A 79 -6.33 1.20 -10.72
N ALA A 80 -6.27 -0.04 -10.24
CA ALA A 80 -5.33 -1.03 -10.77
C ALA A 80 -5.64 -1.37 -12.24
N ALA A 81 -6.92 -1.56 -12.57
CA ALA A 81 -7.36 -1.82 -13.94
C ALA A 81 -7.10 -0.63 -14.87
N SER A 82 -7.31 0.61 -14.43
CA SER A 82 -7.01 1.79 -15.27
C SER A 82 -5.52 1.91 -15.58
N ILE A 83 -4.66 1.56 -14.61
CA ILE A 83 -3.20 1.54 -14.84
C ILE A 83 -2.85 0.41 -15.80
N ALA A 84 -3.38 -0.80 -15.61
CA ALA A 84 -3.13 -1.93 -16.51
C ALA A 84 -3.61 -1.65 -17.96
N ASN A 85 -4.76 -1.02 -18.12
CA ASN A 85 -5.30 -0.65 -19.44
C ASN A 85 -4.50 0.49 -20.09
N GLY A 86 -4.07 1.49 -19.32
CA GLY A 86 -3.19 2.55 -19.84
C GLY A 86 -1.84 2.00 -20.30
N VAL A 87 -1.27 1.01 -19.60
CA VAL A 87 -0.06 0.31 -20.04
C VAL A 87 -0.28 -0.46 -21.35
N HIS A 88 -1.51 -0.92 -21.62
CA HIS A 88 -1.85 -1.56 -22.89
C HIS A 88 -1.94 -0.56 -24.06
N GLU A 89 -2.44 0.65 -23.82
CA GLU A 89 -2.53 1.70 -24.86
C GLU A 89 -1.14 2.26 -25.22
N TYR A 90 -0.27 2.51 -24.24
CA TYR A 90 1.11 2.99 -24.49
C TYR A 90 2.10 1.88 -24.93
N GLY A 91 1.86 0.63 -24.56
CA GLY A 91 2.73 -0.50 -24.93
C GLY A 91 2.60 -0.92 -26.40
N VAL A 92 1.42 -0.76 -26.99
CA VAL A 92 1.16 -1.09 -28.40
C VAL A 92 1.82 -0.08 -29.35
N GLU A 93 1.91 1.20 -28.97
CA GLU A 93 2.53 2.24 -29.81
C GLU A 93 4.07 2.10 -29.86
N LEU A 94 4.72 1.70 -28.76
CA LEU A 94 6.15 1.38 -28.74
C LEU A 94 6.48 0.12 -29.55
N ALA A 95 5.61 -0.90 -29.53
CA ALA A 95 5.78 -2.11 -30.31
C ALA A 95 5.49 -1.91 -31.81
N ALA A 96 4.55 -1.03 -32.16
CA ALA A 96 4.22 -0.69 -33.56
C ALA A 96 5.34 0.14 -34.23
N ASN A 97 6.02 1.00 -33.48
CA ASN A 97 7.11 1.85 -33.99
C ASN A 97 8.49 1.16 -33.99
N ALA A 98 8.63 -0.02 -33.38
CA ALA A 98 9.87 -0.79 -33.37
C ALA A 98 10.13 -1.61 -34.65
N ASN A 99 9.29 -1.47 -35.70
CA ASN A 99 9.43 -2.20 -36.97
C ASN A 99 9.83 -1.34 -38.18
N MET A 100 10.40 -0.14 -37.95
CA MET A 100 11.24 0.53 -38.95
C MET A 100 12.56 0.87 -38.28
N ASP A 101 13.58 0.04 -38.52
CA ASP A 101 15.00 0.42 -38.60
C ASP A 101 15.83 -0.84 -38.93
N SER A 102 15.53 -1.44 -40.09
CA SER A 102 16.49 -2.29 -40.79
C SER A 102 17.30 -1.40 -41.72
N VAL A 103 18.32 -0.70 -41.21
CA VAL A 103 19.55 -0.33 -41.94
C VAL A 103 20.50 0.41 -40.98
N THR A 104 21.77 -0.01 -41.01
CA THR A 104 22.94 0.41 -40.22
C THR A 104 23.14 -0.26 -38.87
N GLY A 105 24.03 -1.27 -38.89
CA GLY A 105 24.57 -1.88 -37.68
C GLY A 105 25.56 -0.97 -36.97
N VAL A 106 25.53 -1.03 -35.64
CA VAL A 106 26.67 -0.76 -34.77
C VAL A 106 26.52 -1.57 -33.48
N HIS A 107 27.55 -2.39 -33.25
CA HIS A 107 28.03 -3.05 -32.03
C HIS A 107 27.11 -3.16 -30.79
N GLY A 108 26.94 -4.43 -30.38
CA GLY A 108 26.17 -4.85 -29.23
C GLY A 108 26.59 -4.26 -27.88
N VAL A 109 25.56 -4.07 -27.06
CA VAL A 109 25.65 -3.85 -25.62
C VAL A 109 24.93 -5.01 -24.96
N SER A 110 25.59 -5.68 -24.01
CA SER A 110 25.08 -6.86 -23.33
C SER A 110 23.81 -6.54 -22.54
N LEU A 111 22.76 -7.34 -22.74
CA LEU A 111 21.62 -7.43 -21.83
C LEU A 111 21.96 -8.44 -20.72
N PRO A 112 22.13 -7.98 -19.47
CA PRO A 112 21.55 -8.72 -18.36
C PRO A 112 20.72 -7.82 -17.44
N ASP A 113 19.68 -8.44 -16.88
CA ASP A 113 18.88 -8.01 -15.71
C ASP A 113 17.57 -7.24 -15.95
N LEU A 114 16.71 -7.77 -16.83
CA LEU A 114 15.26 -7.53 -16.78
C LEU A 114 14.46 -8.73 -16.22
N VAL A 115 15.00 -9.42 -15.21
CA VAL A 115 14.28 -10.51 -14.50
C VAL A 115 13.88 -10.12 -13.07
N TYR A 116 14.09 -8.86 -12.62
CA TYR A 116 13.89 -8.48 -11.21
C TYR A 116 12.75 -7.48 -10.90
N TRP A 117 11.71 -7.38 -11.74
CA TRP A 117 10.54 -6.53 -11.41
C TRP A 117 9.19 -7.17 -11.72
N GLY A 118 9.03 -8.45 -11.37
CA GLY A 118 7.80 -9.17 -11.71
C GLY A 118 7.20 -10.10 -10.66
N LEU A 119 7.76 -10.28 -9.46
CA LEU A 119 7.18 -11.25 -8.50
C LEU A 119 7.57 -10.99 -7.04
N VAL A 120 7.02 -9.95 -6.42
CA VAL A 120 6.69 -9.96 -4.98
C VAL A 120 5.35 -9.24 -4.80
N CYS A 121 4.28 -10.04 -4.86
CA CYS A 121 2.96 -9.95 -4.21
C CYS A 121 1.91 -10.67 -5.07
#